data_AF-A0A8T4BYE5-F1
#
_entry.id   AF-A0A8T4BYE5-F1
#
_cell.length_a   1.000
_cell.length_b   1.000
_cell.length_c   1.000
_cell.angle_alpha   90.00
_cell.angle_beta   90.00
_cell.angle_gamma   90.00
#
_symmetry.space_group_name_H-M   'P 1'
#
loop_
_entity.id
_entity.type
_entity.pdbx_description
1 polymer ?
#
loop_
_entity_poly.entity_id
_entity_poly.type
_entity_poly.pdbx_seq_one_letter_code
_entity_poly.pdbx_strand_id
1 'polypeptide(L)'
;MEKKGEITLAMIGVGIIISALVIGAINLSEERSSRNLKYIGDKETKLVYDPTKCDVSHISNDNMVFFDSLKEAEEKGFNKYSC
;
A
#
# COMPACT_ATOMS: atom_id res chain seq x y z
N MET A 1 -41.00 -10.03 -25.92
CA MET A 1 -40.22 -11.10 -25.25
C MET A 1 -39.02 -10.43 -24.61
N GLU A 2 -38.79 -10.71 -23.32
CA GLU A 2 -37.50 -10.62 -22.59
C GLU A 2 -36.87 -9.22 -22.41
N LYS A 3 -36.32 -8.79 -21.27
CA LYS A 3 -36.26 -9.26 -19.88
C LYS A 3 -35.79 -8.05 -19.05
N LYS A 4 -36.17 -8.02 -17.77
CA LYS A 4 -35.70 -7.10 -16.72
C LYS A 4 -34.17 -7.00 -16.66
N GLY A 5 -33.66 -5.83 -16.26
CA GLY A 5 -32.27 -5.64 -15.87
C GLY A 5 -32.06 -4.28 -15.23
N GLU A 6 -32.52 -4.10 -14.00
CA GLU A 6 -32.06 -3.02 -13.13
C GLU A 6 -30.57 -3.23 -12.86
N ILE A 7 -29.73 -2.24 -13.14
CA ILE A 7 -28.35 -2.18 -12.64
C ILE A 7 -28.17 -0.84 -11.93
N THR A 8 -28.67 -0.79 -10.71
CA THR A 8 -28.12 0.09 -9.67
C THR A 8 -26.75 -0.45 -9.33
N LEU A 9 -25.68 0.24 -9.73
CA LEU A 9 -24.33 -0.07 -9.25
C LEU A 9 -23.55 1.22 -8.96
N ALA A 10 -23.72 1.64 -7.70
CA ALA A 10 -22.76 2.27 -6.80
C ALA A 10 -21.77 3.31 -7.39
N MET A 11 -21.98 4.58 -7.01
CA MET A 11 -20.89 5.56 -6.90
C MET A 11 -19.86 5.09 -5.86
N ILE A 12 -18.84 4.32 -6.25
CA ILE A 12 -17.61 4.19 -5.48
C ILE A 12 -16.45 4.00 -6.46
N GLY A 13 -15.60 5.03 -6.58
CA GLY A 13 -14.28 4.93 -7.21
C GLY A 13 -14.26 5.24 -8.71
N VAL A 14 -14.15 6.52 -9.05
CA VAL A 14 -13.84 7.01 -10.40
C VAL A 14 -12.58 6.34 -10.94
N GLY A 15 -12.61 5.85 -12.19
CA GLY A 15 -11.36 5.65 -12.94
C GLY A 15 -11.33 4.62 -14.07
N ILE A 16 -12.32 4.64 -14.96
CA ILE A 16 -12.18 4.54 -16.43
C ILE A 16 -11.21 3.46 -16.99
N ILE A 17 -11.82 2.43 -17.57
CA ILE A 17 -11.24 1.50 -18.55
C ILE A 17 -10.81 2.34 -19.77
N ILE A 18 -9.51 2.52 -20.00
CA ILE A 18 -9.01 3.30 -21.14
C ILE A 18 -9.07 2.42 -22.40
N SER A 19 -10.22 2.47 -23.07
CA SER A 19 -10.36 2.11 -24.47
C SER A 19 -9.43 2.97 -25.31
N ALA A 20 -8.65 2.31 -26.17
CA ALA A 20 -7.67 2.90 -27.06
C ALA A 20 -8.17 4.14 -27.84
N LEU A 21 -7.23 5.02 -28.19
CA LEU A 21 -7.39 6.26 -28.97
C LEU A 21 -7.76 7.54 -28.19
N VAL A 22 -6.96 7.96 -27.20
CA VAL A 22 -6.47 9.35 -26.97
C VAL A 22 -5.43 9.25 -25.83
N ILE A 23 -4.15 8.99 -26.11
CA ILE A 23 -3.12 8.85 -25.05
C ILE A 23 -1.95 9.78 -25.39
N GLY A 24 -1.86 10.93 -24.73
CA GLY A 24 -0.74 11.86 -24.97
C GLY A 24 -0.65 13.08 -24.06
N ALA A 25 -1.71 13.51 -23.38
CA ALA A 25 -1.64 14.69 -22.50
C ALA A 25 -2.67 14.69 -21.36
N ILE A 26 -3.03 13.53 -20.83
CA ILE A 26 -3.97 13.44 -19.70
C ILE A 26 -3.38 12.47 -18.67
N ASN A 27 -3.30 12.95 -17.43
CA ASN A 27 -2.98 12.21 -16.21
C ASN A 27 -1.49 11.99 -15.89
N LEU A 28 -0.69 13.06 -15.88
CA LEU A 28 0.40 13.16 -14.90
C LEU A 28 -0.16 13.75 -13.59
N SER A 29 -1.14 13.07 -13.01
CA SER A 29 -1.75 13.44 -11.73
C SER A 29 -1.84 12.24 -10.80
N GLU A 30 -0.78 11.44 -10.68
CA GLU A 30 -0.72 10.44 -9.60
C GLU A 30 0.70 10.01 -9.27
N GLU A 31 1.58 10.97 -9.02
CA GLU A 31 2.77 10.69 -8.21
C GLU A 31 3.04 11.82 -7.24
N ARG A 32 1.98 12.32 -6.58
CA ARG A 32 2.18 12.83 -5.22
C ARG A 32 2.29 11.58 -4.36
N SER A 33 3.47 10.95 -4.43
CA SER A 33 3.89 9.86 -3.56
C SER A 33 3.46 10.25 -2.17
N SER A 34 2.33 9.68 -1.75
CA SER A 34 2.00 9.59 -0.34
C SER A 34 3.30 9.13 0.28
N ARG A 35 3.81 9.88 1.25
CA ARG A 35 4.79 9.34 2.18
C ARG A 35 4.03 8.25 2.94
N ASN A 36 3.75 7.13 2.28
CA ASN A 36 3.27 5.91 2.88
C ASN A 36 4.42 5.52 3.78
N LEU A 37 4.30 5.93 5.03
CA LEU A 37 5.24 5.60 6.08
C LEU A 37 5.21 4.08 6.17
N LYS A 38 6.21 3.46 5.55
CA LYS A 38 6.32 2.01 5.49
C LYS A 38 6.78 1.52 6.84
N TYR A 39 6.14 0.48 7.35
CA TYR A 39 6.63 -0.22 8.53
C TYR A 39 7.97 -0.86 8.21
N ILE A 40 8.91 -0.78 9.14
CA ILE A 40 10.28 -1.24 8.93
C ILE A 40 10.43 -2.55 9.72
N GLY A 41 10.66 -3.65 9.04
CA GLY A 41 10.97 -4.94 9.64
C GLY A 41 12.47 -5.20 9.71
N ASP A 42 12.92 -5.82 10.78
CA ASP A 42 14.26 -6.39 10.89
C ASP A 42 14.20 -7.90 10.63
N LYS A 43 14.90 -8.36 9.59
CA LYS A 43 14.96 -9.78 9.20
C LYS A 43 15.57 -10.66 10.30
N GLU A 44 16.48 -10.11 11.10
CA GLU A 44 17.23 -10.84 12.11
C GLU A 44 16.35 -11.14 13.32
N THR A 45 15.76 -10.11 13.91
CA THR A 45 14.89 -10.24 15.09
C THR A 45 13.45 -10.63 14.75
N LYS A 46 13.05 -10.55 13.47
CA LYS A 46 11.66 -10.72 13.01
C LYS A 46 10.70 -9.74 13.71
N LEU A 47 11.18 -8.54 14.01
CA LEU A 47 10.38 -7.47 14.59
C LEU A 47 10.02 -6.44 13.54
N VAL A 48 8.82 -5.86 13.64
CA VAL A 48 8.37 -4.75 12.80
C VAL A 48 8.14 -3.50 13.64
N TYR A 49 8.68 -2.40 13.16
CA TYR A 49 8.78 -1.11 13.82
C TYR A 49 7.92 -0.09 13.07
N ASP A 50 7.20 0.72 13.84
CA ASP A 50 6.49 1.88 13.33
C ASP A 50 7.47 3.06 13.26
N PRO A 51 7.85 3.57 12.07
CA PRO A 51 8.84 4.63 11.93
C PRO A 51 8.36 5.98 12.51
N THR A 52 7.09 6.11 12.87
CA THR A 52 6.55 7.32 13.53
C THR A 52 6.71 7.28 15.04
N LYS A 53 6.95 6.09 15.62
CA LYS A 53 7.01 5.89 17.08
C LYS A 53 8.35 5.35 17.57
N CYS A 54 9.07 4.65 16.71
CA CYS A 54 10.26 3.90 17.08
C CYS A 54 11.49 4.39 16.32
N ASP A 55 12.61 4.52 17.03
CA ASP A 55 13.91 4.66 16.38
C ASP A 55 14.36 3.31 15.80
N VAL A 56 14.70 3.33 14.51
CA VAL A 56 15.14 2.16 13.73
C VAL A 56 16.60 2.27 13.30
N SER A 57 17.33 3.24 13.86
CA SER A 57 18.72 3.56 13.46
C SER A 57 19.70 2.41 13.76
N HIS A 58 19.31 1.48 14.63
CA HIS A 58 20.09 0.30 15.01
C HIS A 58 19.97 -0.86 14.02
N ILE A 59 18.99 -0.84 13.10
CA ILE A 59 18.78 -1.91 12.14
C ILE A 59 19.72 -1.69 10.95
N SER A 60 20.49 -2.70 10.56
CA SER A 60 21.33 -2.62 9.36
C SER A 60 20.46 -2.56 8.10
N ASN A 61 20.84 -1.75 7.11
CA ASN A 61 20.10 -1.63 5.84
C ASN A 61 19.90 -2.98 5.14
N ASP A 62 20.87 -3.89 5.21
CA ASP A 62 20.75 -5.25 4.65
C ASP A 62 19.67 -6.09 5.33
N ASN A 63 19.39 -5.81 6.61
CA ASN A 63 18.38 -6.49 7.41
C ASN A 63 17.01 -5.79 7.38
N MET A 64 16.91 -4.59 6.82
CA MET A 64 15.63 -3.88 6.70
C MET A 64 14.73 -4.51 5.62
N VAL A 65 13.45 -4.62 5.95
CA VAL A 65 12.34 -4.92 5.03
C VAL A 65 11.29 -3.85 5.23
N PHE A 66 10.65 -3.40 4.15
CA PHE A 66 9.59 -2.40 4.25
C PHE A 66 8.26 -3.05 3.95
N PHE A 67 7.27 -2.81 4.81
CA PHE A 67 5.90 -3.27 4.66
C PHE A 67 4.96 -2.09 4.54
N ASP A 68 3.93 -2.21 3.70
CA ASP A 68 2.93 -1.15 3.54
C ASP A 68 1.93 -1.13 4.72
N SER A 69 1.86 -2.21 5.52
CA SER A 69 1.06 -2.26 6.74
C SER A 69 1.64 -3.20 7.79
N LEU A 70 1.25 -2.99 9.06
CA LEU A 70 1.60 -3.91 10.14
C LEU A 70 1.08 -5.33 9.87
N LYS A 71 -0.14 -5.43 9.34
CA LYS A 71 -0.78 -6.71 9.02
C LYS A 71 0.05 -7.51 8.00
N GLU A 72 0.55 -6.85 6.96
CA GLU A 72 1.42 -7.49 5.97
C GLU A 72 2.68 -8.06 6.63
N ALA A 73 3.29 -7.32 7.57
CA ALA A 73 4.44 -7.79 8.32
C ALA A 73 4.10 -9.03 9.18
N GLU A 74 2.95 -9.03 9.85
CA GLU A 74 2.45 -10.17 10.64
C GLU A 74 2.20 -11.41 9.77
N GLU A 75 1.60 -11.25 8.59
CA GLU A 75 1.42 -12.33 7.61
C GLU A 75 2.75 -12.89 7.08
N LYS A 76 3.80 -12.06 7.07
CA LYS A 76 5.19 -12.46 6.74
C LYS A 76 5.96 -13.02 7.93
N GLY A 77 5.31 -13.17 9.08
CA GLY A 77 5.87 -13.76 10.30
C GLY A 77 6.70 -12.79 11.15
N PHE A 78 6.50 -11.49 11.00
CA PHE A 78 7.11 -10.47 11.85
C PHE A 78 6.18 -10.12 13.01
N ASN A 79 6.75 -9.90 14.19
CA ASN A 79 6.00 -9.49 15.38
C ASN A 79 6.08 -7.97 15.56
N LYS A 80 4.97 -7.35 15.93
CA LYS A 80 4.94 -5.92 16.26
C LYS A 80 5.91 -5.62 17.41
N TYR A 81 6.87 -4.75 17.17
CA TYR A 81 7.66 -4.15 18.23
C TYR A 81 6.85 -3.02 18.89
N SER A 82 6.78 -3.04 20.22
CA SER A 82 6.27 -1.90 20.97
C SER A 82 7.44 -1.14 21.57
N CYS A 83 7.67 0.04 21.03
CA CYS A 83 8.13 1.18 21.80
C CYS A 83 6.94 1.70 22.65
#